data_AF-A0A7C4CFZ3-F1
#
_entry.id   AF-A0A7C4CFZ3-F1
#
_cell.length_a   1.000
_cell.length_b   1.000
_cell.length_c   1.000
_cell.angle_alpha   90.00
_cell.angle_beta   90.00
_cell.angle_gamma   90.00
#
_symmetry.space_group_name_H-M   'P 1'
#
loop_
_entity.id
_entity.type
_entity.pdbx_description
1 polymer ?
#
loop_
_entity_poly.entity_id
_entity_poly.type
_entity_poly.pdbx_seq_one_letter_code
_entity_poly.pdbx_strand_id
1 'polypeptide(L)' 'MGLRMRIVAGPASRGVAVEVADMLGAELVHPHCKEFPDGEHYFRL' A
#
# COMPACT_ATOMS: atom_id res chain seq x y z
N MET A 1 7.74 19.69 -12.70
CA MET A 1 6.70 18.90 -11.99
C MET A 1 7.40 18.07 -10.93
N GLY A 2 7.20 18.36 -9.63
CA GLY A 2 7.84 17.60 -8.56
C GLY A 2 7.27 16.17 -8.46
N LEU A 3 8.09 15.20 -8.05
CA LEU A 3 7.66 13.83 -7.77
C LEU A 3 6.63 13.85 -6.62
N ARG A 4 5.40 13.39 -6.89
CA ARG A 4 4.43 13.14 -5.80
C ARG A 4 4.82 11.87 -5.07
N MET A 5 4.97 11.97 -3.75
CA MET A 5 5.26 10.84 -2.90
C MET A 5 4.05 9.90 -2.85
N ARG A 6 4.32 8.60 -2.94
CA ARG A 6 3.29 7.54 -2.89
C ARG A 6 3.61 6.57 -1.76
N ILE A 7 2.58 6.13 -1.06
CA ILE A 7 2.66 5.09 -0.02
C ILE A 7 1.91 3.87 -0.51
N VAL A 8 2.58 2.72 -0.55
CA VAL A 8 1.95 1.45 -0.93
C VAL A 8 1.57 0.71 0.35
N ALA A 9 0.27 0.47 0.56
CA ALA A 9 -0.22 -0.20 1.76
C ALA A 9 -0.13 -1.73 1.64
N GLY A 10 0.58 -2.37 2.57
CA GLY A 10 0.49 -3.83 2.75
C GLY A 10 -0.87 -4.27 3.31
N PRO A 11 -1.25 -5.56 3.16
CA PRO A 11 -2.56 -6.07 3.58
C PRO A 11 -2.77 -6.04 5.10
N ALA A 12 -1.70 -6.19 5.90
CA ALA A 12 -1.79 -6.28 7.35
C ALA A 12 -2.03 -4.93 8.06
N SER A 13 -1.64 -3.81 7.46
CA SER A 13 -1.53 -2.53 8.17
C SER A 13 -2.18 -1.38 7.42
N ARG A 14 -3.37 -1.62 6.85
CA ARG A 14 -4.09 -0.61 6.06
C ARG A 14 -4.37 0.69 6.84
N GLY A 15 -4.80 0.58 8.11
CA GLY A 15 -5.09 1.76 8.94
C GLY A 15 -3.86 2.64 9.16
N VAL A 16 -2.74 2.02 9.55
CA VAL A 16 -1.45 2.73 9.71
C VAL A 16 -1.02 3.39 8.40
N ALA A 17 -1.18 2.72 7.26
CA ALA A 17 -0.80 3.29 5.98
C ALA A 17 -1.64 4.52 5.59
N VAL A 18 -2.94 4.54 5.94
CA VAL A 18 -3.82 5.71 5.76
C VAL A 18 -3.34 6.88 6.59
N GLU A 19 -3.10 6.66 7.89
CA GLU A 19 -2.65 7.71 8.80
C GLU A 19 -1.31 8.30 8.37
N VAL A 20 -0.36 7.46 7.95
CA VAL A 20 0.95 7.93 7.46
C VAL A 20 0.83 8.70 6.14
N ALA A 21 -0.05 8.29 5.22
CA ALA A 21 -0.27 9.01 3.96
C ALA A 21 -0.85 10.41 4.19
N ASP A 22 -1.79 10.53 5.13
CA ASP A 22 -2.38 11.81 5.53
C ASP A 22 -1.32 12.73 6.18
N MET A 23 -0.55 12.22 7.14
CA MET A 23 0.52 12.99 7.81
C MET A 23 1.56 13.54 6.83
N LEU A 24 1.83 12.78 5.75
CA LEU A 24 2.87 13.12 4.78
C LEU A 24 2.33 13.83 3.52
N GLY A 25 1.02 14.03 3.40
CA GLY A 25 0.40 14.56 2.19
C GLY A 25 0.70 13.70 0.95
N ALA A 26 0.82 12.40 1.14
CA ALA A 26 1.19 11.43 0.11
C ALA A 26 -0.03 10.74 -0.50
N GLU A 27 0.09 10.26 -1.73
CA GLU A 27 -0.94 9.44 -2.36
C GLU A 27 -0.87 8.01 -1.82
N LEU A 28 -1.99 7.51 -1.28
CA LEU A 28 -2.09 6.13 -0.84
C LEU A 28 -2.46 5.21 -2.01
N VAL A 29 -1.63 4.21 -2.26
CA VAL A 29 -1.81 3.17 -3.28
C VAL A 29 -2.19 1.87 -2.61
N HIS A 30 -3.30 1.28 -3.05
CA HIS A 30 -3.76 -0.02 -2.60
C HIS A 30 -3.39 -1.10 -3.63
N PRO A 31 -2.33 -1.90 -3.38
CA PRO A 31 -1.97 -2.99 -4.27
C PRO A 31 -3.06 -4.06 -4.26
N HIS A 32 -3.20 -4.72 -5.40
CA HIS A 32 -3.91 -5.98 -5.48
C HIS A 32 -3.07 -7.06 -4.80
N CYS A 33 -3.58 -7.59 -3.69
CA CYS A 33 -2.95 -8.66 -2.93
C CYS A 33 -3.79 -9.93 -3.02
N LYS A 34 -3.14 -11.06 -3.25
CA LYS A 34 -3.75 -12.39 -3.22
C LYS A 34 -2.79 -13.36 -2.55
N GLU A 35 -3.32 -14.25 -1.72
CA GLU A 35 -2.58 -15.39 -1.16
C GLU A 35 -3.01 -16.66 -1.89
N PHE A 36 -2.06 -17.51 -2.23
CA PHE A 36 -2.27 -18.81 -2.85
C PHE A 36 -2.37 -19.92 -1.78
N PRO A 37 -2.98 -21.08 -2.09
CA PRO A 37 -3.16 -22.15 -1.11
C PRO A 37 -1.86 -22.77 -0.55
N ASP A 38 -0.73 -22.54 -1.23
CA ASP A 38 0.62 -22.96 -0.80
C ASP A 38 1.30 -21.95 0.13
N GLY A 39 0.63 -20.82 0.43
CA GLY A 39 1.18 -19.73 1.23
C GLY A 39 2.02 -18.74 0.44
N GLU A 40 2.12 -18.87 -0.89
CA GLU A 40 2.74 -17.83 -1.72
C GLU A 40 1.83 -16.59 -1.81
N HIS A 41 2.44 -15.41 -1.95
CA HIS A 41 1.72 -14.15 -2.06
C HIS A 41 1.97 -13.46 -3.40
N TYR A 42 0.87 -13.06 -4.04
CA TYR A 42 0.86 -12.19 -5.22
C TYR A 42 0.64 -10.74 -4.82
N PHE A 43 1.49 -9.84 -5.33
CA PHE A 43 1.40 -8.40 -5.14
C PHE A 43 1.49 -7.68 -6.50
N ARG A 44 0.54 -6.79 -6.78
CA ARG A 44 0.55 -5.92 -7.97
C ARG A 44 0.11 -4.50 -7.64
N LEU A 45 0.88 -3.53 -8.13
CA LEU A 45 0.57 -2.10 -8.09
C LEU A 45 -0.37 -1.70 -9.22
#